data_AF-A0A959KTI7-F1
#
_entry.id   AF-A0A959KTI7-F1
#
_cell.length_a   1.000
_cell.length_b   1.000
_cell.length_c   1.000
_cell.angle_alpha   90.00
_cell.angle_beta   90.00
_cell.angle_gamma   90.00
#
_symmetry.space_group_name_H-M   'P 1'
#
loop_
_entity.id
_entity.type
_entity.pdbx_description
1 polymer ?
#
loop_
_entity_poly.entity_id
_entity_poly.type
_entity_poly.pdbx_seq_one_letter_code
_entity_poly.pdbx_strand_id
1 'polypeptide(L)'
;MKRLLSILSVLFLAFPVFLPAQSEAPPLTLATPRNAVHVHLYYLQPDSYQPELAARVIYGVPDSARRNKLAIQLKQIFDGKGLYVRLNQLPDKPDYADTLSGNANFTPFPIDLPQVYLEQIDGKWYYSPETVGQIAQLHEEVYPFGADFIVNLLPKFGNRSVMGLKAWQWLGLFL
;
A
#
# COMPACT_ATOMS: atom_id res chain seq x y z
N MET A 1 53.79 9.43 16.29
CA MET A 1 52.79 8.33 16.36
C MET A 1 51.49 8.72 17.07
N LYS A 2 51.47 9.55 18.12
CA LYS A 2 50.23 9.95 18.82
C LYS A 2 49.27 10.84 18.00
N ARG A 3 49.77 11.68 17.08
CA ARG A 3 48.93 12.56 16.23
C ARG A 3 48.30 11.87 15.01
N LEU A 4 48.88 10.76 14.55
CA LEU A 4 48.31 9.97 13.45
C LEU A 4 47.13 9.10 13.95
N LEU A 5 47.15 8.71 15.24
CA LEU A 5 46.06 7.99 15.89
C LEU A 5 44.82 8.89 16.15
N SER A 6 45.04 10.20 16.35
CA SER A 6 43.98 11.17 16.58
C SER A 6 43.17 11.50 15.32
N ILE A 7 43.78 11.46 14.13
CA ILE A 7 43.09 11.75 12.86
C ILE A 7 42.20 10.57 12.44
N LEU A 8 42.60 9.33 12.76
CA LEU A 8 41.79 8.14 12.49
C LEU A 8 40.54 8.04 13.39
N SER A 9 40.56 8.69 14.57
CA SER A 9 39.43 8.70 15.51
C SER A 9 38.35 9.73 15.17
N VAL A 10 38.68 10.76 14.37
CA VAL A 10 37.71 11.79 13.95
C VAL A 10 36.93 11.36 12.70
N LEU A 11 37.47 10.47 11.87
CA LEU A 11 36.82 9.99 10.65
C LEU A 11 35.67 8.99 10.91
N PHE A 12 35.56 8.43 12.12
CA PHE A 12 34.52 7.46 12.48
C PHE A 12 33.24 8.12 13.03
N LEU A 13 33.24 9.44 13.25
CA LEU A 13 32.16 10.17 13.93
C LEU A 13 31.17 10.88 12.99
N ALA A 14 31.34 10.76 11.67
CA ALA A 14 30.51 11.43 10.67
C ALA A 14 29.64 10.48 9.83
N PHE A 15 29.41 9.24 10.27
CA PHE A 15 28.38 8.39 9.67
C PHE A 15 27.04 8.69 10.35
N PRO A 16 26.10 9.41 9.68
CA PRO A 16 24.74 9.52 10.21
C PRO A 16 24.17 8.12 10.32
N VAL A 17 23.88 7.70 11.55
CA VAL A 17 23.09 6.51 11.81
C VAL A 17 21.67 6.83 11.34
N PHE A 18 21.35 6.46 10.11
CA PHE A 18 19.98 6.46 9.63
C PHE A 18 19.23 5.37 10.37
N LEU A 19 18.58 5.72 11.49
CA LEU A 19 17.58 4.86 12.10
C LEU A 19 16.38 4.79 11.15
N PRO A 20 15.99 3.61 10.64
CA PRO A 20 14.76 3.50 9.87
C PRO A 20 13.59 3.93 10.77
N ALA A 21 12.78 4.86 10.27
CA ALA A 21 11.52 5.21 10.93
C ALA A 21 10.59 3.99 10.84
N GLN A 22 10.44 3.26 11.95
CA GLN A 22 9.60 2.08 12.00
C GLN A 22 8.13 2.51 12.10
N SER A 23 7.38 2.39 11.00
CA SER A 23 5.93 2.55 11.02
C SER A 23 5.31 1.32 11.67
N GLU A 24 4.60 1.52 12.78
CA GLU A 24 3.93 0.44 13.51
C GLU A 24 2.85 -0.22 12.64
N ALA A 25 2.77 -1.56 12.71
CA ALA A 25 1.81 -2.31 11.92
C ALA A 25 0.37 -1.98 12.34
N PRO A 26 -0.55 -1.74 11.38
CA PRO A 26 -1.93 -1.44 11.72
C PRO A 26 -2.61 -2.67 12.33
N PRO A 27 -3.44 -2.47 13.37
CA PRO A 27 -4.23 -3.55 13.92
C PRO A 27 -5.27 -4.01 12.89
N LEU A 28 -5.48 -5.33 12.78
CA LEU A 28 -6.35 -5.96 11.76
C LEU A 28 -7.84 -5.91 12.14
N THR A 29 -8.30 -4.79 12.70
CA THR A 29 -9.67 -4.66 13.24
C THR A 29 -10.71 -4.43 12.16
N LEU A 30 -10.34 -3.66 11.13
CA LEU A 30 -11.22 -3.13 10.09
C LEU A 30 -12.36 -2.27 10.69
N ALA A 31 -12.14 -1.70 11.87
CA ALA A 31 -13.20 -1.04 12.63
C ALA A 31 -13.61 0.32 12.06
N THR A 32 -12.75 0.98 11.28
CA THR A 32 -13.00 2.30 10.69
C THR A 32 -12.57 2.31 9.22
N PRO A 33 -13.11 3.22 8.38
CA PRO A 33 -12.65 3.38 7.00
C PRO A 33 -11.13 3.61 6.94
N ARG A 34 -10.60 4.45 7.84
CA ARG A 34 -9.16 4.68 7.99
C ARG A 34 -8.39 3.41 8.28
N ASN A 35 -8.81 2.60 9.25
CA ASN A 35 -8.10 1.37 9.60
C ASN A 35 -8.12 0.35 8.46
N ALA A 36 -9.26 0.17 7.78
CA ALA A 36 -9.36 -0.74 6.64
C ALA A 36 -8.39 -0.34 5.52
N VAL A 37 -8.41 0.93 5.10
CA VAL A 37 -7.49 1.40 4.05
C VAL A 37 -6.03 1.34 4.51
N HIS A 38 -5.75 1.60 5.79
CA HIS A 38 -4.39 1.47 6.33
C HIS A 38 -3.90 0.02 6.28
N VAL A 39 -4.71 -0.96 6.70
CA VAL A 39 -4.39 -2.39 6.58
C VAL A 39 -4.11 -2.77 5.13
N HIS A 40 -4.97 -2.37 4.21
CA HIS A 40 -4.79 -2.65 2.78
C HIS A 40 -3.44 -2.14 2.25
N LEU A 41 -3.13 -0.86 2.48
CA LEU A 41 -1.95 -0.24 1.88
C LEU A 41 -0.65 -0.60 2.60
N TYR A 42 -0.69 -0.77 3.93
CA TYR A 42 0.50 -1.08 4.72
C TYR A 42 1.09 -2.44 4.34
N TYR A 43 0.27 -3.49 4.28
CA TYR A 43 0.76 -4.85 4.01
C TYR A 43 1.10 -5.09 2.53
N LEU A 44 1.04 -4.05 1.70
CA LEU A 44 1.51 -4.07 0.31
C LEU A 44 2.70 -3.11 0.09
N GLN A 45 3.25 -2.52 1.16
CA GLN A 45 4.52 -1.80 1.09
C GLN A 45 5.70 -2.77 1.03
N PRO A 46 6.85 -2.38 0.42
CA PRO A 46 8.01 -3.26 0.30
C PRO A 46 8.51 -3.84 1.64
N ASP A 47 8.49 -3.04 2.71
CA ASP A 47 9.04 -3.41 4.01
C ASP A 47 8.06 -4.25 4.88
N SER A 48 6.79 -4.35 4.47
CA SER A 48 5.72 -5.03 5.20
C SER A 48 4.87 -5.95 4.32
N TYR A 49 5.44 -6.41 3.20
CA TYR A 49 4.73 -7.12 2.12
C TYR A 49 4.16 -8.48 2.57
N GLN A 50 2.88 -8.49 2.93
CA GLN A 50 2.07 -9.64 3.35
C GLN A 50 0.68 -9.53 2.70
N PRO A 51 0.54 -9.83 1.40
CA PRO A 51 -0.71 -9.62 0.64
C PRO A 51 -1.94 -10.30 1.25
N GLU A 52 -1.76 -11.40 1.96
CA GLU A 52 -2.80 -12.11 2.70
C GLU A 52 -3.44 -11.28 3.83
N LEU A 53 -2.67 -10.38 4.44
CA LEU A 53 -3.18 -9.46 5.46
C LEU A 53 -3.86 -8.26 4.81
N ALA A 54 -3.28 -7.73 3.73
CA ALA A 54 -3.91 -6.69 2.91
C ALA A 54 -5.26 -7.15 2.36
N ALA A 55 -5.37 -8.42 1.94
CA ALA A 55 -6.58 -9.00 1.36
C ALA A 55 -7.75 -9.16 2.35
N ARG A 56 -7.55 -8.92 3.65
CA ARG A 56 -8.64 -8.99 4.64
C ARG A 56 -9.75 -7.96 4.41
N VAL A 57 -9.46 -6.87 3.69
CA VAL A 57 -10.47 -5.88 3.32
C VAL A 57 -11.28 -6.23 2.06
N ILE A 58 -10.95 -7.34 1.39
CA ILE A 58 -11.67 -7.83 0.22
C ILE A 58 -12.72 -8.84 0.69
N TYR A 59 -13.97 -8.40 0.76
CA TYR A 59 -15.09 -9.22 1.22
C TYR A 59 -15.63 -10.12 0.09
N GLY A 60 -16.27 -11.24 0.46
CA GLY A 60 -17.05 -12.06 -0.49
C GLY A 60 -16.27 -12.90 -1.51
N VAL A 61 -14.94 -13.01 -1.42
CA VAL A 61 -14.11 -13.79 -2.36
C VAL A 61 -13.51 -15.02 -1.66
N PRO A 62 -14.07 -16.24 -1.77
CA PRO A 62 -13.60 -17.41 -1.02
C PRO A 62 -12.18 -17.85 -1.36
N ASP A 63 -11.80 -17.77 -2.64
CA ASP A 63 -10.48 -18.15 -3.12
C ASP A 63 -9.41 -17.16 -2.64
N SER A 64 -8.48 -17.63 -1.82
CA SER A 64 -7.47 -16.80 -1.16
C SER A 64 -6.46 -16.21 -2.16
N ALA A 65 -6.05 -16.97 -3.17
CA ALA A 65 -5.12 -16.50 -4.19
C ALA A 65 -5.73 -15.35 -5.01
N ARG A 66 -6.99 -15.50 -5.43
CA ARG A 66 -7.76 -14.45 -6.11
C ARG A 66 -7.96 -13.25 -5.20
N ARG A 67 -8.28 -13.45 -3.93
CA ARG A 67 -8.46 -12.35 -2.96
C ARG A 67 -7.18 -11.53 -2.79
N ASN A 68 -6.03 -12.20 -2.67
CA ASN A 68 -4.72 -11.56 -2.60
C ASN A 68 -4.41 -10.79 -3.89
N LYS A 69 -4.69 -11.40 -5.05
CA LYS A 69 -4.53 -10.75 -6.35
C LYS A 69 -5.36 -9.46 -6.45
N LEU A 70 -6.63 -9.50 -6.05
CA LEU A 70 -7.51 -8.33 -6.08
C LEU A 70 -7.01 -7.20 -5.19
N ALA A 71 -6.51 -7.50 -3.99
CA ALA A 71 -5.90 -6.48 -3.13
C ALA A 71 -4.68 -5.83 -3.79
N ILE A 72 -3.79 -6.63 -4.39
CA ILE A 72 -2.62 -6.12 -5.12
C ILE A 72 -3.05 -5.23 -6.30
N GLN A 73 -4.00 -5.70 -7.12
CA GLN A 73 -4.52 -4.96 -8.26
C GLN A 73 -5.17 -3.64 -7.83
N LEU A 74 -5.90 -3.63 -6.72
CA LEU A 74 -6.51 -2.42 -6.20
C LEU A 74 -5.48 -1.36 -5.80
N LYS A 75 -4.40 -1.76 -5.10
CA LYS A 75 -3.29 -0.84 -4.85
C LYS A 75 -2.65 -0.34 -6.15
N GLN A 76 -2.46 -1.22 -7.14
CA GLN A 76 -1.89 -0.84 -8.44
C GLN A 76 -2.78 0.15 -9.19
N ILE A 77 -4.11 0.04 -9.10
CA ILE A 77 -5.03 1.05 -9.65
C ILE A 77 -4.75 2.42 -9.02
N PHE A 78 -4.58 2.49 -7.70
CA PHE A 78 -4.24 3.74 -7.02
C PHE A 78 -2.89 4.28 -7.47
N ASP A 79 -1.85 3.43 -7.46
CA ASP A 79 -0.49 3.83 -7.85
C ASP A 79 -0.44 4.29 -9.32
N GLY A 80 -1.05 3.54 -10.24
CA GLY A 80 -1.05 3.82 -11.67
C GLY A 80 -1.86 5.06 -12.05
N LYS A 81 -2.89 5.40 -11.28
CA LYS A 81 -3.63 6.67 -11.42
C LYS A 81 -3.00 7.83 -10.64
N GLY A 82 -1.91 7.60 -9.90
CA GLY A 82 -1.27 8.62 -9.06
C GLY A 82 -2.13 9.06 -7.86
N LEU A 83 -3.03 8.21 -7.40
CA LEU A 83 -3.98 8.48 -6.32
C LEU A 83 -3.38 8.12 -4.96
N TYR A 84 -2.89 9.13 -4.25
CA TYR A 84 -2.25 8.95 -2.94
C TYR A 84 -3.26 9.13 -1.80
N VAL A 85 -3.48 8.06 -1.04
CA VAL A 85 -4.35 8.10 0.14
C VAL A 85 -3.65 8.85 1.27
N ARG A 86 -4.25 9.97 1.70
CA ARG A 86 -3.84 10.69 2.91
C ARG A 86 -4.57 10.13 4.12
N LEU A 87 -3.97 9.13 4.78
CA LEU A 87 -4.60 8.39 5.90
C LEU A 87 -5.11 9.30 7.03
N ASN A 88 -4.48 10.45 7.26
CA ASN A 88 -4.91 11.43 8.26
C ASN A 88 -6.21 12.18 7.91
N GLN A 89 -6.65 12.10 6.64
CA GLN A 89 -7.91 12.68 6.17
C GLN A 89 -9.05 11.66 6.14
N LEU A 90 -8.76 10.38 6.39
CA LEU A 90 -9.78 9.34 6.35
C LEU A 90 -10.59 9.30 7.66
N PRO A 91 -11.90 9.02 7.59
CA PRO A 91 -12.72 8.88 8.79
C PRO A 91 -12.21 7.79 9.72
N ASP A 92 -12.08 8.14 11.00
CA ASP A 92 -11.64 7.24 12.07
C ASP A 92 -12.76 6.91 13.06
N LYS A 93 -14.00 6.89 12.57
CA LYS A 93 -15.18 6.54 13.36
C LYS A 93 -15.81 5.25 12.81
N PRO A 94 -16.18 4.28 13.66
CA PRO A 94 -16.81 3.05 13.19
C PRO A 94 -18.17 3.26 12.55
N ASP A 95 -18.92 4.24 13.04
CA ASP A 95 -20.26 4.65 12.62
C ASP A 95 -20.22 5.78 11.58
N TYR A 96 -19.14 5.88 10.80
CA TYR A 96 -19.06 6.86 9.73
C TYR A 96 -20.24 6.68 8.76
N ALA A 97 -20.95 7.76 8.52
CA ALA A 97 -21.98 7.87 7.49
C ALA A 97 -21.62 9.02 6.56
N ASP A 98 -21.75 8.78 5.26
CA ASP A 98 -21.58 9.80 4.24
C ASP A 98 -22.61 10.92 4.44
N THR A 99 -22.14 12.18 4.48
CA THR A 99 -23.01 13.32 4.83
C THR A 99 -24.02 13.67 3.76
N LEU A 100 -23.83 13.21 2.51
CA LEU A 100 -24.73 13.50 1.40
C LEU A 100 -25.84 12.46 1.28
N SER A 101 -25.49 11.18 1.45
CA SER A 101 -26.41 10.05 1.29
C SER A 101 -26.97 9.49 2.60
N GLY A 102 -26.29 9.73 3.72
CA GLY A 102 -26.60 9.11 5.02
C GLY A 102 -26.21 7.64 5.13
N ASN A 103 -25.59 7.07 4.08
CA ASN A 103 -25.22 5.67 4.04
C ASN A 103 -23.86 5.43 4.72
N ALA A 104 -23.67 4.23 5.26
CA ALA A 104 -22.39 3.79 5.83
C ALA A 104 -21.39 3.37 4.72
N ASN A 105 -21.10 4.30 3.80
CA ASN A 105 -20.13 4.12 2.73
C ASN A 105 -19.07 5.23 2.75
N PHE A 106 -17.87 4.95 2.27
CA PHE A 106 -16.78 5.92 2.19
C PHE A 106 -15.98 5.74 0.91
N THR A 107 -15.91 6.79 0.09
CA THR A 107 -15.18 6.77 -1.19
C THR A 107 -13.86 7.53 -1.03
N PRO A 108 -12.68 6.87 -1.07
CA PRO A 108 -11.39 7.55 -0.89
C PRO A 108 -11.10 8.63 -1.94
N PHE A 109 -11.58 8.44 -3.17
CA PHE A 109 -11.37 9.34 -4.31
C PHE A 109 -12.70 9.56 -5.05
N PRO A 110 -13.63 10.36 -4.51
CA PRO A 110 -14.98 10.48 -5.05
C PRO A 110 -15.06 11.12 -6.44
N ILE A 111 -14.02 11.85 -6.85
CA ILE A 111 -13.95 12.49 -8.18
C ILE A 111 -13.20 11.60 -9.16
N ASP A 112 -12.02 11.12 -8.79
CA ASP A 112 -11.12 10.41 -9.71
C ASP A 112 -11.40 8.90 -9.83
N LEU A 113 -12.03 8.30 -8.83
CA LEU A 113 -12.32 6.86 -8.76
C LEU A 113 -13.59 6.55 -7.95
N PRO A 114 -14.76 7.11 -8.33
CA PRO A 114 -16.02 7.00 -7.57
C PRO A 114 -16.50 5.56 -7.36
N GLN A 115 -16.14 4.65 -8.27
CA GLN A 115 -16.51 3.23 -8.22
C GLN A 115 -15.73 2.41 -7.18
N VAL A 116 -14.70 2.99 -6.54
CA VAL A 116 -13.97 2.34 -5.45
C VAL A 116 -14.35 2.99 -4.14
N TYR A 117 -15.16 2.28 -3.36
CA TYR A 117 -15.61 2.71 -2.05
C TYR A 117 -15.63 1.56 -1.04
N LEU A 118 -15.63 1.94 0.22
CA LEU A 118 -15.80 1.03 1.34
C LEU A 118 -17.23 1.10 1.84
N GLU A 119 -17.71 0.00 2.40
CA GLU A 119 -18.98 -0.08 3.13
C GLU A 119 -18.82 -0.88 4.42
N GLN A 120 -19.74 -0.67 5.35
CA GLN A 120 -19.79 -1.44 6.59
C GLN A 120 -20.61 -2.71 6.43
N ILE A 121 -19.98 -3.86 6.71
CA ILE A 121 -20.59 -5.20 6.72
C ILE A 121 -20.29 -5.83 8.07
N ASP A 122 -21.33 -6.21 8.81
CA ASP A 122 -21.22 -6.83 10.14
C ASP A 122 -20.29 -6.07 11.11
N GLY A 123 -20.39 -4.73 11.11
CA GLY A 123 -19.61 -3.85 11.98
C GLY A 123 -18.14 -3.66 11.59
N LYS A 124 -17.74 -4.12 10.40
CA LYS A 124 -16.39 -3.94 9.84
C LYS A 124 -16.44 -3.28 8.48
N TRP A 125 -15.38 -2.56 8.14
CA TRP A 125 -15.24 -1.85 6.89
C TRP A 125 -14.47 -2.68 5.88
N TYR A 126 -15.06 -2.88 4.70
CA TYR A 126 -14.48 -3.60 3.57
C TYR A 126 -14.61 -2.76 2.32
N TYR A 127 -13.81 -3.04 1.30
CA TYR A 127 -14.16 -2.61 -0.05
C TYR A 127 -15.47 -3.29 -0.46
N SER A 128 -16.41 -2.50 -1.00
CA SER A 128 -17.75 -3.00 -1.29
C SER A 128 -17.74 -4.15 -2.29
N PRO A 129 -18.74 -5.04 -2.30
CA PRO A 129 -18.88 -6.07 -3.32
C PRO A 129 -18.83 -5.52 -4.75
N GLU A 130 -19.41 -4.33 -4.99
CA GLU A 130 -19.35 -3.63 -6.29
C GLU A 130 -17.93 -3.21 -6.63
N THR A 131 -17.19 -2.66 -5.66
CA THR A 131 -15.78 -2.33 -5.82
C THR A 131 -14.99 -3.60 -6.18
N VAL A 132 -15.14 -4.66 -5.38
CA VAL A 132 -14.45 -5.94 -5.56
C VAL A 132 -14.74 -6.56 -6.93
N GLY A 133 -15.97 -6.46 -7.40
CA GLY A 133 -16.38 -6.91 -8.74
C GLY A 133 -15.73 -6.14 -9.88
N GLN A 134 -15.40 -4.87 -9.67
CA GLN A 134 -14.83 -3.98 -10.70
C GLN A 134 -13.30 -3.93 -10.73
N ILE A 135 -12.60 -4.37 -9.67
CA ILE A 135 -11.14 -4.31 -9.58
C ILE A 135 -10.44 -4.84 -10.83
N ALA A 136 -10.86 -6.01 -11.34
CA ALA A 136 -10.19 -6.62 -12.49
C ALA A 136 -10.28 -5.75 -13.75
N GLN A 137 -11.47 -5.19 -14.03
CA GLN A 137 -11.69 -4.31 -15.18
C GLN A 137 -10.92 -2.99 -15.01
N LEU A 138 -11.02 -2.35 -13.84
CA LEU A 138 -10.33 -1.10 -13.56
C LEU A 138 -8.81 -1.25 -13.64
N HIS A 139 -8.29 -2.40 -13.25
CA HIS A 139 -6.86 -2.70 -13.33
C HIS A 139 -6.41 -2.86 -14.79
N GLU A 140 -7.20 -3.53 -15.62
CA GLU A 140 -6.95 -3.65 -17.06
C GLU A 140 -7.00 -2.30 -17.78
N GLU A 141 -7.90 -1.40 -17.37
CA GLU A 141 -7.95 -0.01 -17.89
C GLU A 141 -6.68 0.79 -17.58
N VAL A 142 -6.07 0.56 -16.41
CA VAL A 142 -4.82 1.24 -16.01
C VAL A 142 -3.59 0.58 -16.64
N TYR A 143 -3.60 -0.75 -16.77
CA TYR A 143 -2.48 -1.54 -17.30
C TYR A 143 -2.93 -2.43 -18.47
N PRO A 144 -3.25 -1.84 -19.64
CA PRO A 144 -3.68 -2.62 -20.78
C PRO A 144 -2.59 -3.58 -21.24
N PHE A 145 -3.00 -4.74 -21.76
CA PHE A 145 -2.10 -5.78 -22.28
C PHE A 145 -1.10 -6.36 -21.26
N GLY A 146 -1.37 -6.25 -19.95
CA GLY A 146 -0.51 -6.84 -18.92
C GLY A 146 0.78 -6.05 -18.66
N ALA A 147 0.77 -4.74 -18.92
CA ALA A 147 1.87 -3.84 -18.57
C ALA A 147 2.20 -3.84 -17.06
N ASP A 148 1.29 -4.32 -16.22
CA ASP A 148 1.49 -4.54 -14.79
C ASP A 148 2.57 -5.58 -14.49
N PHE A 149 2.96 -6.42 -15.44
CA PHE A 149 4.10 -7.34 -15.28
C PHE A 149 5.36 -6.62 -14.81
N ILE A 150 5.64 -5.43 -15.36
CA ILE A 150 6.81 -4.62 -14.98
C ILE A 150 6.67 -4.16 -13.52
N VAL A 151 5.48 -3.70 -13.13
CA VAL A 151 5.18 -3.23 -11.77
C VAL A 151 5.24 -4.38 -10.76
N ASN A 152 4.78 -5.58 -11.11
CA ASN A 152 4.85 -6.77 -10.27
C ASN A 152 6.29 -7.31 -10.11
N LEU A 153 7.16 -7.03 -11.07
CA LEU A 153 8.56 -7.46 -11.07
C LEU A 153 9.41 -6.59 -10.14
N LEU A 154 9.17 -5.28 -10.12
CA LEU A 154 9.95 -4.31 -9.35
C LEU A 154 10.04 -4.59 -7.83
N PRO A 155 8.95 -4.90 -7.08
CA PRO A 155 9.02 -5.19 -5.65
C PRO A 155 9.85 -6.44 -5.35
N LYS A 156 9.76 -7.47 -6.21
CA LYS A 156 10.48 -8.74 -6.03
C LYS A 156 11.99 -8.58 -6.18
N PHE A 157 12.44 -7.67 -7.05
CA PHE A 157 13.86 -7.34 -7.22
C PHE A 157 14.33 -6.24 -6.26
N GLY A 158 13.44 -5.34 -5.84
CA GLY A 158 13.73 -4.22 -4.94
C GLY A 158 14.05 -4.62 -3.49
N ASN A 159 13.47 -5.72 -3.00
CA ASN A 159 13.75 -6.22 -1.65
C ASN A 159 15.10 -6.96 -1.54
N ARG A 160 15.76 -7.27 -2.65
CA ARG A 160 17.16 -7.70 -2.63
C ARG A 160 18.04 -6.49 -2.92
N SER A 161 18.48 -5.82 -1.86
CA SER A 161 19.57 -4.86 -1.97
C SER A 161 20.86 -5.62 -2.29
N VAL A 162 21.40 -5.43 -3.49
CA VAL A 162 22.76 -5.87 -3.83
C VAL A 162 23.67 -4.69 -3.51
N MET A 163 24.52 -4.85 -2.48
CA MET A 163 25.41 -3.79 -2.00
C MET A 163 24.70 -2.48 -1.58
N GLY A 164 23.49 -2.57 -1.00
CA GLY A 164 22.76 -1.39 -0.51
C GLY A 164 22.00 -0.60 -1.57
N LEU A 165 22.04 -1.02 -2.84
CA LEU A 165 21.29 -0.44 -3.94
C LEU A 165 20.14 -1.36 -4.37
N LYS A 166 18.98 -0.77 -4.64
CA LYS A 166 17.81 -1.46 -5.20
C LYS A 166 18.06 -1.76 -6.67
N ALA A 167 17.51 -2.86 -7.20
CA ALA A 167 17.77 -3.33 -8.56
C ALA A 167 17.56 -2.27 -9.67
N TRP A 168 16.60 -1.36 -9.51
CA TRP A 168 16.36 -0.27 -10.46
C TRP A 168 17.40 0.86 -10.41
N GLN A 169 18.11 1.04 -9.29
CA GLN A 169 19.23 1.99 -9.21
C GLN A 169 20.41 1.49 -10.04
N TRP A 170 20.58 0.18 -10.15
CA TRP A 170 21.54 -0.42 -11.07
C TRP A 170 21.16 -0.18 -12.53
N LEU A 171 19.88 -0.36 -12.90
CA LEU A 171 19.42 -0.10 -14.26
C LEU A 171 19.64 1.36 -14.69
N GLY A 172 19.42 2.33 -13.79
CA GLY A 172 19.69 3.75 -14.08
C GLY A 172 21.17 4.11 -14.23
N LEU A 173 22.11 3.24 -13.84
CA LEU A 173 23.55 3.42 -14.06
C LEU A 173 24.03 2.84 -15.40
N PHE A 174 23.22 1.96 -16.01
CA PHE A 174 23.54 1.28 -17.27
C PHE A 174 22.72 1.80 -18.47
N LEU A 175 21.88 2.83 -18.26
CA LEU A 175 21.11 3.54 -19.28
C LEU A 175 21.69 4.94 -19.54
#